data_AF-W2D0R9-F1
#
_entry.id   AF-W2D0R9-F1
#
_cell.length_a   1.000
_cell.length_b   1.000
_cell.length_c   1.000
_cell.angle_alpha   90.00
_cell.angle_beta   90.00
_cell.angle_gamma   90.00
#
_symmetry.space_group_name_H-M   'P 1'
#
loop_
_entity.id
_entity.type
_entity.pdbx_description
1 polymer ?
#
loop_
_entity_poly.entity_id
_entity_poly.type
_entity_poly.pdbx_seq_one_letter_code
_entity_poly.pdbx_strand_id
1 'polypeptide(L)'
;MNEISLTESLQQTLFWIPLFEGAPESLRASLTERLEARLYTLEKNEIVAHQGTVCRVLYVLLEGRVRTDLVDEWGNRVMIETIVAPRSFATPHLFSRDQTLPATFTTTMSSTLLMAPRESVFRLISEEPYLLKNFLHVSGNCNHCTSVRLRILTQRTVRNRFVAYLLDRPTSPDGWFTAEHNTSQLAHYLCVTRPALSKEISKMVREGLIAVEGRRYRLLAEQQLRQEMG
;
A
#
# COMPACT_ATOMS: atom_id res chain seq x y z
N MET A 1 -17.31 5.66 -10.48
CA MET A 1 -17.38 4.20 -10.26
C MET A 1 -18.54 3.63 -11.07
N ASN A 2 -18.27 2.64 -11.93
CA ASN A 2 -19.30 1.94 -12.70
C ASN A 2 -19.31 0.46 -12.32
N GLU A 3 -20.49 -0.10 -12.03
CA GLU A 3 -20.62 -1.52 -11.70
C GLU A 3 -20.38 -2.39 -12.94
N ILE A 4 -19.63 -3.48 -12.80
CA ILE A 4 -19.31 -4.42 -13.88
C ILE A 4 -19.50 -5.87 -13.43
N SER A 5 -19.64 -6.77 -14.41
CA SER A 5 -19.72 -8.21 -14.15
C SER A 5 -18.34 -8.81 -13.84
N LEU A 6 -18.31 -9.79 -12.94
CA LEU A 6 -17.13 -10.59 -12.66
C LEU A 6 -16.80 -11.50 -13.86
N THR A 7 -15.59 -11.37 -14.39
CA THR A 7 -15.04 -12.28 -15.40
C THR A 7 -14.24 -13.39 -14.75
N GLU A 8 -14.06 -14.51 -15.45
CA GLU A 8 -13.26 -15.65 -14.95
C GLU A 8 -11.81 -15.24 -14.64
N SER A 9 -11.21 -14.39 -15.46
CA SER A 9 -9.86 -13.84 -15.24
C SER A 9 -9.76 -13.06 -13.92
N LEU A 10 -10.75 -12.20 -13.63
CA LEU A 10 -10.80 -11.44 -12.38
C LEU A 10 -11.04 -12.35 -11.17
N GLN A 11 -11.84 -13.40 -11.34
CA GLN A 11 -12.08 -14.39 -10.28
C GLN A 11 -10.81 -15.15 -9.92
N GLN A 12 -10.01 -15.56 -10.92
CA GLN A 12 -8.74 -16.25 -10.66
C GLN A 12 -7.75 -15.37 -9.87
N THR A 13 -7.73 -14.07 -10.16
CA THR A 13 -6.87 -13.08 -9.49
C THR A 13 -7.13 -12.99 -7.98
N LEU A 14 -8.37 -13.25 -7.51
CA LEU A 14 -8.69 -13.25 -6.07
C LEU A 14 -7.82 -14.22 -5.28
N PHE A 15 -7.51 -15.38 -5.85
CA PHE A 15 -6.80 -16.45 -5.15
C PHE A 15 -5.28 -16.21 -5.06
N TRP A 16 -4.77 -15.12 -5.64
CA TRP A 16 -3.39 -14.65 -5.43
C TRP A 16 -3.29 -13.69 -4.24
N ILE A 17 -4.42 -13.28 -3.67
CA ILE A 17 -4.47 -12.36 -2.53
C ILE A 17 -4.30 -13.19 -1.25
N PRO A 18 -3.40 -12.80 -0.33
CA PRO A 18 -3.17 -13.55 0.92
C PRO A 18 -4.44 -13.81 1.75
N LEU A 19 -5.47 -12.98 1.60
CA LEU A 19 -6.77 -13.18 2.23
C LEU A 19 -7.46 -14.47 1.75
N PHE A 20 -7.40 -14.79 0.46
CA PHE A 20 -8.08 -15.93 -0.16
C PHE A 20 -7.14 -17.07 -0.59
N GLU A 21 -5.87 -16.97 -0.20
CA GLU A 21 -4.86 -17.99 -0.50
C GLU A 21 -5.23 -19.34 0.15
N GLY A 22 -5.10 -20.42 -0.62
CA GLY A 22 -5.42 -21.78 -0.16
C GLY A 22 -6.91 -22.11 -0.08
N ALA A 23 -7.79 -21.29 -0.67
CA ALA A 23 -9.23 -21.57 -0.72
C ALA A 23 -9.54 -22.94 -1.38
N PRO A 24 -10.34 -23.82 -0.73
CA PRO A 24 -10.78 -25.08 -1.32
C PRO A 24 -11.62 -24.85 -2.59
N GLU A 25 -11.52 -25.74 -3.57
CA GLU A 25 -12.19 -25.59 -4.88
C GLU A 25 -13.71 -25.38 -4.76
N SER A 26 -14.35 -26.06 -3.82
CA SER A 26 -15.78 -25.88 -3.50
C SER A 26 -16.15 -24.45 -3.10
N LEU A 27 -15.26 -23.77 -2.38
CA LEU A 27 -15.43 -22.37 -2.02
C LEU A 27 -15.03 -21.45 -3.16
N ARG A 28 -14.00 -21.76 -3.95
CA ARG A 28 -13.58 -20.91 -5.08
C ARG A 28 -14.72 -20.65 -6.07
N ALA A 29 -15.53 -21.68 -6.33
CA ALA A 29 -16.70 -21.60 -7.21
C ALA A 29 -17.83 -20.72 -6.65
N SER A 30 -17.98 -20.64 -5.32
CA SER A 30 -19.08 -19.94 -4.64
C SER A 30 -18.64 -18.67 -3.89
N LEU A 31 -17.35 -18.34 -3.91
CA LEU A 31 -16.74 -17.31 -3.05
C LEU A 31 -17.39 -15.95 -3.24
N THR A 32 -17.53 -15.51 -4.49
CA THR A 32 -18.03 -14.18 -4.81
C THR A 32 -19.53 -14.04 -4.55
N GLU A 33 -20.30 -15.11 -4.77
CA GLU A 33 -21.72 -15.19 -4.39
C GLU A 33 -21.89 -15.13 -2.87
N ARG A 34 -21.15 -15.96 -2.12
CA ARG A 34 -21.19 -15.98 -0.64
C ARG A 34 -20.71 -14.68 -0.02
N LEU A 35 -19.80 -13.96 -0.68
CA LEU A 35 -19.36 -12.63 -0.29
C LEU A 35 -20.36 -11.53 -0.67
N GLU A 36 -21.42 -11.84 -1.43
CA GLU A 36 -22.32 -10.83 -2.00
C GLU A 36 -21.53 -9.72 -2.72
N ALA A 37 -20.44 -10.11 -3.39
CA ALA A 37 -19.45 -9.20 -3.91
C ALA A 37 -19.93 -8.45 -5.15
N ARG A 38 -19.62 -7.15 -5.22
CA ARG A 38 -19.85 -6.30 -6.40
C ARG A 38 -18.54 -5.75 -6.92
N LEU A 39 -18.44 -5.63 -8.24
CA LEU A 39 -17.24 -5.14 -8.90
C LEU A 39 -17.49 -3.78 -9.52
N TYR A 40 -16.48 -2.93 -9.44
CA TYR A 40 -16.51 -1.58 -9.95
C TYR A 40 -15.26 -1.28 -10.76
N THR A 41 -15.43 -0.64 -11.90
CA THR A 41 -14.33 0.04 -12.59
C THR A 41 -14.24 1.47 -12.11
N LEU A 42 -12.99 1.92 -11.98
CA LEU A 42 -12.64 3.26 -11.60
C LEU A 42 -11.64 3.84 -12.58
N GLU A 43 -11.88 5.08 -12.99
CA GLU A 43 -10.94 5.88 -13.76
C GLU A 43 -9.81 6.41 -12.91
N LYS A 44 -8.75 6.89 -13.56
CA LYS A 44 -7.63 7.56 -12.87
C LYS A 44 -8.13 8.77 -12.06
N ASN A 45 -7.62 8.91 -10.84
CA ASN A 45 -7.93 9.97 -9.87
C ASN A 45 -9.34 9.90 -9.25
N GLU A 46 -10.08 8.79 -9.41
CA GLU A 46 -11.31 8.57 -8.65
C GLU A 46 -11.00 8.19 -7.19
N ILE A 47 -11.80 8.71 -6.27
CA ILE A 47 -11.68 8.42 -4.84
C ILE A 47 -12.47 7.16 -4.54
N VAL A 48 -11.81 6.14 -3.99
CA VAL A 48 -12.43 4.89 -3.53
C VAL A 48 -13.16 5.11 -2.22
N ALA A 49 -12.49 5.75 -1.26
CA ALA A 49 -13.06 6.10 0.04
C ALA A 49 -12.27 7.24 0.68
N HIS A 50 -12.95 8.03 1.52
CA HIS A 50 -12.35 9.13 2.26
C HIS A 50 -11.88 8.70 3.65
N GLN A 51 -10.86 9.39 4.15
CA GLN A 51 -10.47 9.33 5.56
C GLN A 51 -11.65 9.70 6.44
N GLY A 52 -11.83 8.97 7.55
CA GLY A 52 -12.94 9.16 8.48
C GLY A 52 -14.25 8.49 8.08
N THR A 53 -14.36 7.97 6.85
CA THR A 53 -15.54 7.20 6.44
C THR A 53 -15.61 5.87 7.19
N VAL A 54 -16.82 5.46 7.57
CA VAL A 54 -17.07 4.15 8.17
C VAL A 54 -16.86 3.05 7.13
N CYS A 55 -15.96 2.12 7.43
CA CYS A 55 -15.63 0.95 6.63
C CYS A 55 -16.75 -0.10 6.76
N ARG A 56 -17.62 -0.17 5.75
CA ARG A 56 -18.77 -1.10 5.71
C ARG A 56 -18.58 -2.28 4.76
N VAL A 57 -17.51 -2.26 3.99
CA VAL A 57 -17.22 -3.28 2.98
C VAL A 57 -15.75 -3.67 3.04
N LEU A 58 -15.46 -4.92 2.72
CA LEU A 58 -14.12 -5.35 2.36
C LEU A 58 -13.77 -4.74 1.00
N TYR A 59 -12.59 -4.14 0.90
CA TYR A 59 -12.06 -3.62 -0.36
C TYR A 59 -10.97 -4.54 -0.90
N VAL A 60 -11.11 -4.92 -2.18
CA VAL A 60 -10.15 -5.76 -2.89
C VAL A 60 -9.80 -5.11 -4.22
N LEU A 61 -8.56 -4.66 -4.37
CA LEU A 61 -8.05 -4.16 -5.64
C LEU A 61 -7.63 -5.35 -6.50
N LEU A 62 -8.35 -5.59 -7.60
CA LEU A 62 -8.08 -6.70 -8.54
C LEU A 62 -7.11 -6.27 -9.65
N GLU A 63 -7.24 -5.04 -10.12
CA GLU A 63 -6.38 -4.46 -11.16
C GLU A 63 -6.10 -2.98 -10.86
N GLY A 64 -4.95 -2.49 -11.32
CA GLY A 64 -4.58 -1.08 -11.19
C GLY A 64 -3.82 -0.74 -9.90
N ARG A 65 -3.93 0.52 -9.48
CA ARG A 65 -3.15 1.08 -8.37
C ARG A 65 -3.91 2.15 -7.61
N VAL A 66 -3.88 2.06 -6.28
CA VAL A 66 -4.52 3.01 -5.36
C VAL A 66 -3.46 3.68 -4.50
N ARG A 67 -3.43 5.01 -4.51
CA ARG A 67 -2.62 5.81 -3.58
C ARG A 67 -3.39 6.01 -2.29
N THR A 68 -2.70 5.84 -1.17
CA THR A 68 -3.22 6.07 0.18
C THR A 68 -2.64 7.38 0.72
N ASP A 69 -3.48 8.37 0.95
CA ASP A 69 -3.09 9.69 1.48
C ASP A 69 -3.69 9.89 2.89
N LEU A 70 -2.85 10.20 3.87
CA LEU A 70 -3.29 10.73 5.16
C LEU A 70 -3.48 12.25 5.01
N VAL A 71 -4.61 12.76 5.49
CA VAL A 71 -4.91 14.19 5.53
C VAL A 71 -4.79 14.67 6.97
N ASP A 72 -3.93 15.66 7.22
CA ASP A 72 -3.80 16.27 8.54
C ASP A 72 -4.89 17.33 8.81
N GLU A 73 -4.90 17.89 10.02
CA GLU A 73 -5.88 18.88 10.47
C GLU A 73 -5.87 20.18 9.65
N TRP A 74 -4.78 20.45 8.93
CA TRP A 74 -4.61 21.62 8.07
C TRP A 74 -4.90 21.32 6.59
N GLY A 75 -5.32 20.10 6.27
CA GLY A 75 -5.64 19.66 4.91
C GLY A 75 -4.41 19.25 4.08
N ASN A 76 -3.22 19.15 4.68
CA ASN A 76 -2.05 18.68 3.95
C ASN A 76 -2.17 17.16 3.74
N ARG A 77 -1.85 16.74 2.51
CA ARG A 77 -1.84 15.33 2.14
C ARG A 77 -0.44 14.75 2.26
N VAL A 78 -0.33 13.66 3.00
CA VAL A 78 0.88 12.85 3.11
C VAL A 78 0.60 11.51 2.45
N MET A 79 1.29 11.25 1.34
CA MET A 79 1.26 9.93 0.70
C MET A 79 1.92 8.90 1.61
N ILE A 80 1.19 7.85 1.97
CA ILE A 80 1.63 6.79 2.89
C ILE A 80 2.20 5.60 2.12
N GLU A 81 1.43 5.10 1.17
CA GLU A 81 1.81 3.97 0.32
C GLU A 81 1.05 4.02 -1.02
N THR A 82 1.52 3.21 -1.97
CA THR A 82 0.75 2.81 -3.15
C THR A 82 0.36 1.35 -3.02
N ILE A 83 -0.94 1.07 -2.97
CA ILE A 83 -1.49 -0.27 -3.07
C ILE A 83 -1.47 -0.68 -4.54
N VAL A 84 -0.78 -1.78 -4.83
CA VAL A 84 -0.69 -2.38 -6.17
C VAL A 84 -1.52 -3.66 -6.17
N ALA A 85 -2.29 -3.87 -7.23
CA ALA A 85 -3.09 -5.07 -7.40
C ALA A 85 -2.22 -6.33 -7.63
N PRO A 86 -2.70 -7.53 -7.24
CA PRO A 86 -3.94 -7.77 -6.51
C PRO A 86 -3.73 -7.71 -4.99
N ARG A 87 -4.57 -6.94 -4.28
CA ARG A 87 -4.42 -6.76 -2.81
C ARG A 87 -5.72 -6.35 -2.14
N SER A 88 -6.05 -6.99 -1.02
CA SER A 88 -7.05 -6.48 -0.08
C SER A 88 -6.46 -5.33 0.75
N PHE A 89 -7.25 -4.28 1.00
CA PHE A 89 -6.79 -3.14 1.80
C PHE A 89 -7.88 -2.64 2.73
N ALA A 90 -7.48 -1.84 3.73
CA ALA A 90 -8.32 -1.42 4.85
C ALA A 90 -8.97 -2.58 5.65
N THR A 91 -8.54 -3.82 5.42
CA THR A 91 -9.08 -5.05 6.00
C THR A 91 -9.27 -5.01 7.53
N PRO A 92 -8.31 -4.52 8.35
CA PRO A 92 -8.51 -4.47 9.80
C PRO A 92 -9.65 -3.54 10.23
N HIS A 93 -9.91 -2.49 9.44
CA HIS A 93 -10.91 -1.49 9.78
C HIS A 93 -12.34 -2.03 9.62
N LEU A 94 -12.54 -3.08 8.84
CA LEU A 94 -13.84 -3.69 8.58
C LEU A 94 -14.54 -4.17 9.87
N PHE A 95 -13.77 -4.70 10.83
CA PHE A 95 -14.28 -5.21 12.11
C PHE A 95 -13.69 -4.50 13.34
N SER A 96 -12.95 -3.41 13.14
CA SER A 96 -12.46 -2.56 14.23
C SER A 96 -13.62 -1.94 15.02
N ARG A 97 -13.33 -1.39 16.21
CA ARG A 97 -14.36 -0.76 17.06
C ARG A 97 -14.81 0.58 16.51
N ASP A 98 -13.86 1.38 16.03
CA ASP A 98 -14.06 2.71 15.44
C ASP A 98 -14.53 2.63 13.99
N GLN A 99 -14.09 1.62 13.23
CA GLN A 99 -14.49 1.36 11.83
C GLN A 99 -14.14 2.49 10.87
N THR A 100 -13.44 3.52 11.33
CA THR A 100 -13.09 4.67 10.50
C THR A 100 -11.86 4.34 9.68
N LEU A 101 -11.93 4.63 8.39
CA LEU A 101 -10.78 4.55 7.51
C LEU A 101 -9.74 5.61 7.91
N PRO A 102 -8.47 5.23 8.10
CA PRO A 102 -7.45 6.16 8.60
C PRO A 102 -6.91 7.08 7.49
N ALA A 103 -7.27 6.85 6.23
CA ALA A 103 -6.71 7.53 5.08
C ALA A 103 -7.71 7.61 3.93
N THR A 104 -7.42 8.49 2.97
CA THR A 104 -8.14 8.60 1.70
C THR A 104 -7.47 7.72 0.65
N PHE A 105 -8.26 6.96 -0.08
CA PHE A 105 -7.80 6.03 -1.11
C PHE A 105 -8.19 6.57 -2.49
N THR A 106 -7.22 6.82 -3.36
CA THR A 106 -7.46 7.41 -4.71
C THR A 106 -6.77 6.58 -5.78
N THR A 107 -7.45 6.23 -6.87
CA THR A 107 -6.85 5.51 -7.99
C THR A 107 -5.80 6.38 -8.70
N THR A 108 -4.72 5.77 -9.15
CA THR A 108 -3.64 6.46 -9.92
C THR A 108 -3.63 6.10 -11.40
N MET A 109 -4.45 5.13 -11.78
CA MET A 109 -4.71 4.64 -13.13
C MET A 109 -6.08 3.95 -13.16
N SER A 110 -6.56 3.56 -14.34
CA SER A 110 -7.75 2.71 -14.46
C SER A 110 -7.59 1.46 -13.58
N SER A 111 -8.59 1.16 -12.76
CA SER A 111 -8.53 0.14 -11.72
C SER A 111 -9.84 -0.62 -11.58
N THR A 112 -9.74 -1.88 -11.17
CA THR A 112 -10.89 -2.76 -10.92
C THR A 112 -10.94 -3.10 -9.43
N LEU A 113 -12.07 -2.81 -8.80
CA LEU A 113 -12.28 -2.96 -7.35
C LEU A 113 -13.42 -3.94 -7.09
N LEU A 114 -13.20 -4.92 -6.22
CA LEU A 114 -14.26 -5.73 -5.64
C LEU A 114 -14.59 -5.21 -4.24
N MET A 115 -15.89 -5.06 -3.96
CA MET A 115 -16.44 -4.65 -2.67
C MET A 115 -17.38 -5.74 -2.16
N ALA A 116 -17.18 -6.20 -0.93
CA ALA A 116 -18.05 -7.19 -0.29
C ALA A 116 -18.60 -6.65 1.03
N PRO A 117 -19.91 -6.71 1.30
CA PRO A 117 -20.50 -6.25 2.56
C PRO A 117 -19.84 -6.88 3.79
N ARG A 118 -19.75 -6.12 4.87
CA ARG A 118 -19.19 -6.59 6.13
C ARG A 118 -19.89 -7.86 6.64
N GLU A 119 -21.21 -7.90 6.54
CA GLU A 119 -22.04 -8.98 7.09
C GLU A 119 -21.83 -10.30 6.33
N SER A 120 -21.71 -10.27 5.00
CA SER A 120 -21.39 -11.44 4.19
C SER A 120 -19.96 -11.93 4.44
N VAL A 121 -19.00 -11.00 4.56
CA VAL A 121 -17.61 -11.31 4.93
C VAL A 121 -17.55 -11.96 6.32
N PHE A 122 -18.28 -11.43 7.30
CA PHE A 122 -18.32 -11.98 8.66
C PHE A 122 -18.89 -13.39 8.69
N ARG A 123 -19.99 -13.62 7.98
CA ARG A 123 -20.63 -14.93 7.86
C ARG A 123 -19.66 -15.94 7.25
N LEU A 124 -19.03 -15.59 6.13
CA LEU A 124 -18.09 -16.47 5.45
C LEU A 124 -16.86 -16.79 6.32
N ILE A 125 -16.28 -15.78 6.97
CA ILE A 125 -15.15 -15.97 7.91
C ILE A 125 -15.53 -16.90 9.07
N SER A 126 -16.77 -16.82 9.55
CA SER A 126 -17.27 -17.66 10.66
C SER A 126 -17.47 -19.12 10.25
N GLU A 127 -17.77 -19.37 8.98
CA GLU A 127 -17.99 -20.71 8.41
C GLU A 127 -16.70 -21.37 7.93
N GLU A 128 -15.67 -20.57 7.58
CA GLU A 128 -14.45 -21.03 6.92
C GLU A 128 -13.19 -20.72 7.77
N PRO A 129 -12.72 -21.66 8.62
CA PRO A 129 -11.60 -21.41 9.53
C PRO A 129 -10.30 -20.98 8.85
N TYR A 130 -10.04 -21.45 7.62
CA TYR A 130 -8.85 -21.04 6.86
C TYR A 130 -8.93 -19.54 6.49
N LEU A 131 -10.13 -19.04 6.13
CA LEU A 131 -10.34 -17.64 5.78
C LEU A 131 -10.21 -16.76 7.01
N LEU A 132 -10.70 -17.22 8.18
CA LEU A 132 -10.46 -16.55 9.45
C LEU A 132 -8.97 -16.42 9.74
N LYS A 133 -8.21 -17.52 9.60
CA LYS A 133 -6.74 -17.49 9.78
C LYS A 133 -6.08 -16.48 8.84
N ASN A 134 -6.45 -16.47 7.56
CA ASN A 134 -5.91 -15.54 6.58
C ASN A 134 -6.29 -14.09 6.89
N PHE A 135 -7.53 -13.85 7.31
CA PHE A 135 -8.00 -12.53 7.74
C PHE A 135 -7.19 -12.03 8.94
N LEU A 136 -6.92 -12.87 9.93
CA LEU A 136 -6.08 -12.54 11.09
C LEU A 136 -4.63 -12.27 10.66
N HIS A 137 -4.09 -13.02 9.71
CA HIS A 137 -2.75 -12.79 9.18
C HIS A 137 -2.63 -11.45 8.45
N VAL A 138 -3.55 -11.15 7.54
CA VAL A 138 -3.60 -9.87 6.82
C VAL A 138 -3.81 -8.71 7.79
N SER A 139 -4.68 -8.89 8.78
CA SER A 139 -4.96 -7.87 9.79
C SER A 139 -3.79 -7.65 10.75
N GLY A 140 -3.10 -8.72 11.17
CA GLY A 140 -1.91 -8.61 12.01
C GLY A 140 -0.75 -7.88 11.32
N ASN A 141 -0.66 -7.98 10.00
CA ASN A 141 0.36 -7.32 9.19
C ASN A 141 0.00 -5.88 8.77
N CYS A 142 -1.15 -5.34 9.18
CA CYS A 142 -1.61 -4.03 8.69
C CYS A 142 -0.75 -2.85 9.12
N ASN A 143 0.01 -3.01 10.20
CA ASN A 143 0.90 -1.98 10.73
C ASN A 143 2.26 -1.95 10.02
N HIS A 144 2.49 -2.81 9.02
CA HIS A 144 3.77 -2.90 8.33
C HIS A 144 4.24 -1.55 7.79
N CYS A 145 3.39 -0.83 7.03
CA CYS A 145 3.73 0.48 6.47
C CYS A 145 4.04 1.52 7.56
N THR A 146 3.35 1.46 8.70
CA THR A 146 3.61 2.32 9.86
C THR A 146 4.97 2.00 10.48
N SER A 147 5.27 0.72 10.71
CA SER A 147 6.55 0.26 11.29
C SER A 147 7.73 0.61 10.39
N VAL A 148 7.59 0.43 9.07
CA VAL A 148 8.53 0.88 8.04
C VAL A 148 8.80 2.37 8.19
N ARG A 149 7.74 3.18 8.22
CA ARG A 149 7.86 4.63 8.28
C ARG A 149 8.52 5.08 9.58
N LEU A 150 8.17 4.47 10.71
CA LEU A 150 8.82 4.74 11.99
C LEU A 150 10.31 4.43 11.94
N ARG A 151 10.72 3.27 11.42
CA ARG A 151 12.14 2.90 11.25
C ARG A 151 12.92 3.91 10.42
N ILE A 152 12.30 4.47 9.38
CA ILE A 152 12.88 5.55 8.58
C ILE A 152 13.00 6.82 9.42
N LEU A 153 11.94 7.25 10.10
CA LEU A 153 11.92 8.51 10.84
C LEU A 153 12.78 8.51 12.11
N THR A 154 13.06 7.34 12.70
CA THR A 154 13.98 7.20 13.84
C THR A 154 15.45 7.39 13.45
N GLN A 155 15.78 7.43 12.15
CA GLN A 155 17.14 7.70 11.71
C GLN A 155 17.54 9.16 12.03
N ARG A 156 18.77 9.33 12.53
CA ARG A 156 19.27 10.60 13.08
C ARG A 156 19.50 11.68 12.01
N THR A 157 20.00 11.29 10.84
CA THR A 157 20.43 12.22 9.79
C THR A 157 19.52 12.16 8.56
N VAL A 158 19.46 13.24 7.78
CA VAL A 158 18.74 13.27 6.48
C VAL A 158 19.22 12.14 5.57
N ARG A 159 20.53 11.90 5.55
CA ARG A 159 21.18 10.80 4.82
C ARG A 159 20.62 9.45 5.25
N ASN A 160 20.65 9.13 6.54
CA ASN A 160 20.24 7.83 7.04
C ASN A 160 18.73 7.60 6.82
N ARG A 161 17.90 8.65 6.96
CA ARG A 161 16.48 8.60 6.59
C ARG A 161 16.29 8.27 5.12
N PHE A 162 17.03 8.94 4.25
CA PHE A 162 16.95 8.73 2.80
C PHE A 162 17.43 7.33 2.39
N VAL A 163 18.54 6.85 2.96
CA VAL A 163 19.04 5.48 2.72
C VAL A 163 18.05 4.44 3.24
N ALA A 164 17.53 4.59 4.46
CA ALA A 164 16.51 3.69 5.01
C ALA A 164 15.28 3.61 4.09
N TYR A 165 14.85 4.74 3.53
CA TYR A 165 13.76 4.78 2.55
C TYR A 165 14.07 4.03 1.26
N LEU A 166 15.30 4.09 0.75
CA LEU A 166 15.70 3.35 -0.44
C LEU A 166 15.77 1.84 -0.16
N LEU A 167 16.35 1.44 0.97
CA LEU A 167 16.55 0.04 1.35
C LEU A 167 15.25 -0.71 1.68
N ASP A 168 14.19 0.01 2.02
CA ASP A 168 12.88 -0.59 2.32
C ASP A 168 12.10 -0.99 1.07
N ARG A 169 12.52 -0.51 -0.10
CA ARG A 169 11.82 -0.72 -1.37
C ARG A 169 12.45 -1.86 -2.17
N PRO A 170 11.65 -2.58 -2.97
CA PRO A 170 12.19 -3.59 -3.87
C PRO A 170 13.10 -2.93 -4.92
N THR A 171 14.29 -3.49 -5.06
CA THR A 171 15.23 -3.12 -6.11
C THR A 171 14.79 -3.74 -7.45
N SER A 172 14.86 -2.97 -8.52
CA SER A 172 14.69 -3.52 -9.88
C SER A 172 15.86 -4.46 -10.22
N PRO A 173 15.70 -5.39 -11.19
CA PRO A 173 16.77 -6.33 -11.57
C PRO A 173 18.08 -5.66 -12.01
N ASP A 174 18.02 -4.43 -12.49
CA ASP A 174 19.16 -3.61 -12.89
C ASP A 174 19.82 -2.83 -11.73
N GLY A 175 19.37 -3.06 -10.49
CA GLY A 175 19.92 -2.45 -9.29
C GLY A 175 19.38 -1.05 -8.96
N TRP A 176 18.38 -0.57 -9.69
CA TRP A 176 17.78 0.75 -9.46
C TRP A 176 16.50 0.68 -8.63
N PHE A 177 16.32 1.69 -7.78
CA PHE A 177 15.12 1.96 -7.01
C PHE A 177 14.36 3.11 -7.65
N THR A 178 13.07 2.94 -7.94
CA THR A 178 12.24 4.05 -8.42
C THR A 178 11.44 4.62 -7.26
N ALA A 179 11.66 5.88 -6.91
CA ALA A 179 10.89 6.54 -5.86
C ALA A 179 9.47 6.84 -6.36
N GLU A 180 8.47 6.44 -5.55
CA GLU A 180 7.07 6.81 -5.77
C GLU A 180 6.85 8.32 -5.61
N HIS A 181 7.59 8.92 -4.68
CA HIS A 181 7.51 10.34 -4.34
C HIS A 181 8.40 11.18 -5.28
N ASN A 182 7.90 12.35 -5.69
CA ASN A 182 8.77 13.41 -6.17
C ASN A 182 9.62 13.98 -5.00
N THR A 183 10.65 14.78 -5.29
CA THR A 183 11.55 15.29 -4.25
C THR A 183 10.85 16.07 -3.13
N SER A 184 9.80 16.84 -3.44
CA SER A 184 9.03 17.59 -2.44
C SER A 184 8.22 16.64 -1.55
N GLN A 185 7.54 15.67 -2.16
CA GLN A 185 6.79 14.64 -1.45
C GLN A 185 7.72 13.78 -0.59
N LEU A 186 8.91 13.47 -1.09
CA LEU A 186 9.90 12.69 -0.35
C LEU A 186 10.45 13.46 0.84
N ALA A 187 10.69 14.77 0.68
CA ALA A 187 11.09 15.62 1.79
C ALA A 187 10.01 15.64 2.89
N HIS A 188 8.73 15.77 2.49
CA HIS A 188 7.62 15.71 3.42
C HIS A 188 7.52 14.32 4.11
N TYR A 189 7.65 13.24 3.34
CA TYR A 189 7.64 11.86 3.83
C TYR A 189 8.73 11.61 4.88
N LEU A 190 9.95 12.13 4.65
CA LEU A 190 11.12 11.99 5.53
C LEU A 190 11.15 13.02 6.68
N CYS A 191 10.14 13.89 6.78
CA CYS A 191 10.07 14.99 7.74
C CYS A 191 11.32 15.89 7.71
N VAL A 192 11.74 16.30 6.51
CA VAL A 192 12.85 17.23 6.25
C VAL A 192 12.42 18.31 5.27
N THR A 193 13.18 19.40 5.20
CA THR A 193 12.90 20.43 4.19
C THR A 193 13.39 19.94 2.82
N ARG A 194 12.70 20.35 1.75
CA ARG A 194 13.11 20.05 0.37
C ARG A 194 14.55 20.49 0.08
N PRO A 195 15.00 21.72 0.47
CA PRO A 195 16.40 22.11 0.27
C PRO A 195 17.40 21.24 1.02
N ALA A 196 17.10 20.81 2.25
CA ALA A 196 17.98 19.93 3.01
C ALA A 196 18.12 18.55 2.34
N LEU A 197 17.01 17.97 1.88
CA LEU A 197 17.04 16.70 1.14
C LEU A 197 17.82 16.82 -0.17
N SER A 198 17.54 17.84 -0.98
CA SER A 198 18.26 18.06 -2.24
C SER A 198 19.75 18.26 -2.03
N LYS A 199 20.15 19.05 -1.01
CA LYS A 199 21.56 19.26 -0.66
C LYS A 199 22.24 17.96 -0.27
N GLU A 200 21.58 17.12 0.53
CA GLU A 200 22.15 15.84 0.96
C GLU A 200 22.28 14.85 -0.21
N ILE A 201 21.26 14.74 -1.07
CA ILE A 201 21.34 13.91 -2.29
C ILE A 201 22.51 14.34 -3.16
N SER A 202 22.67 15.64 -3.44
CA SER A 202 23.80 16.16 -4.24
C SER A 202 25.16 15.92 -3.57
N LYS A 203 25.22 15.91 -2.24
CA LYS A 203 26.43 15.56 -1.49
C LYS A 203 26.76 14.07 -1.67
N MET A 204 25.79 13.18 -1.48
CA MET A 204 25.97 11.73 -1.64
C MET A 204 26.38 11.34 -3.07
N VAL A 205 25.88 12.04 -4.09
CA VAL A 205 26.32 11.85 -5.49
C VAL A 205 27.79 12.25 -5.66
N ARG A 206 28.20 13.41 -5.14
CA ARG A 206 29.61 13.85 -5.22
C ARG A 206 30.56 12.94 -4.45
N GLU A 207 30.08 12.31 -3.38
CA GLU A 207 30.84 11.32 -2.61
C GLU A 207 30.87 9.93 -3.27
N GLY A 208 30.16 9.74 -4.40
CA GLY A 208 30.11 8.44 -5.09
C GLY A 208 29.31 7.37 -4.36
N LEU A 209 28.46 7.75 -3.40
CA LEU A 209 27.66 6.82 -2.58
C LEU A 209 26.40 6.35 -3.31
N ILE A 210 25.83 7.21 -4.16
CA ILE A 210 24.60 6.94 -4.92
C ILE A 210 24.70 7.48 -6.35
N ALA A 211 23.95 6.87 -7.26
CA ALA A 211 23.63 7.42 -8.58
C ALA A 211 22.14 7.83 -8.64
N VAL A 212 21.84 8.85 -9.46
CA VAL A 212 20.48 9.42 -9.59
C VAL A 212 20.13 9.61 -11.06
N GLU A 213 18.96 9.12 -11.47
CA GLU A 213 18.37 9.28 -12.80
C GLU A 213 16.89 9.68 -12.67
N GLY A 214 16.61 10.98 -12.66
CA GLY A 214 15.25 11.49 -12.47
C GLY A 214 14.69 11.11 -11.09
N ARG A 215 13.77 10.13 -11.04
CA ARG A 215 13.24 9.56 -9.79
C ARG A 215 13.85 8.19 -9.43
N ARG A 216 14.85 7.75 -10.19
CA ARG A 216 15.56 6.50 -9.95
C ARG A 216 16.82 6.78 -9.15
N TYR A 217 17.11 5.90 -8.20
CA TYR A 217 18.28 5.96 -7.33
C TYR A 217 18.97 4.61 -7.35
N ARG A 218 20.30 4.58 -7.25
CA ARG A 218 21.08 3.36 -7.09
C ARG A 218 22.09 3.55 -5.98
N LEU A 219 22.17 2.60 -5.05
CA LEU A 219 23.20 2.60 -4.02
C LEU A 219 24.48 2.04 -4.63
N LEU A 220 25.54 2.84 -4.66
CA LEU A 220 26.86 2.42 -5.17
C LEU A 220 27.73 1.83 -4.05
N ALA A 221 27.54 2.31 -2.81
CA ALA A 221 28.30 1.90 -1.63
C ALA A 221 27.37 1.40 -0.50
N GLU A 222 26.50 0.42 -0.80
CA GLU A 222 25.47 -0.03 0.16
C GLU A 222 26.04 -0.52 1.50
N GLN A 223 27.13 -1.30 1.48
CA GLN A 223 27.74 -1.81 2.73
C GLN A 223 28.24 -0.66 3.63
N GLN A 224 28.90 0.34 3.05
CA GLN A 224 29.36 1.52 3.78
C GLN A 224 28.17 2.27 4.38
N LEU A 225 27.12 2.52 3.59
CA LEU A 225 25.93 3.22 4.04
C LEU A 225 25.20 2.48 5.17
N ARG A 226 25.17 1.13 5.14
CA ARG A 226 24.61 0.33 6.23
C ARG A 226 25.43 0.42 7.52
N GLN A 227 26.76 0.52 7.42
CA GLN A 227 27.63 0.71 8.59
C GLN A 227 27.45 2.10 9.23
N GLU A 228 27.24 3.15 8.43
CA GLU A 228 26.95 4.52 8.92
C GLU A 228 25.57 4.63 9.63
N MET A 229 24.72 3.61 9.50
CA MET A 229 23.39 3.55 10.12
C MET A 229 23.34 2.76 11.43
N GLY A 230 24.37 1.97 11.75
CA GLY A 230 24.52 1.25 13.03
C GLY A 230 25.02 2.17 14.13
#